data_AF-A0A4U3AYQ1-F1
#
_entry.id   AF-A0A4U3AYQ1-F1
#
_cell.length_a   1.000
_cell.length_b   1.000
_cell.length_c   1.000
_cell.angle_alpha   90.00
_cell.angle_beta   90.00
_cell.angle_gamma   90.00
#
_symmetry.space_group_name_H-M   'P 1'
#
loop_
_entity.id
_entity.type
_entity.pdbx_description
1 polymer ?
#
loop_
_entity_poly.entity_id
_entity_poly.type
_entity_poly.pdbx_seq_one_letter_code
_entity_poly.pdbx_strand_id
1 'polypeptide(L)'
;MNKKSKINKVMLSISTMTLSLGAIQTNVSAEEKVPYNVLHSKPVGIEKPVDEIGHVSKVEETLSFQERLKVGDFSQRPASIMKSSEVKQIKESYSMADLNKMNNQELVETLGSIKWNQITDLFQFNEDAKAFYKDKGKMQAVIDELAHRGSTFTKDDSKGIQTFTEVLRSAFYLAFYNNELSDLNERSFQDKCLPSLKF
;
A
#
# COMPACT_ATOMS: atom_id res chain seq x y z
N MET A 1 -19.55 -20.14 70.76
CA MET A 1 -19.28 -20.20 69.31
C MET A 1 -19.79 -18.92 68.67
N ASN A 2 -18.90 -18.19 68.01
CA ASN A 2 -19.04 -16.85 67.43
C ASN A 2 -19.83 -16.85 66.11
N LYS A 3 -20.62 -15.80 65.85
CA LYS A 3 -20.42 -14.82 64.75
C LYS A 3 -21.68 -13.98 64.54
N LYS A 4 -21.63 -12.70 64.91
CA LYS A 4 -22.56 -11.66 64.43
C LYS A 4 -21.97 -11.07 63.15
N SER A 5 -22.65 -11.24 62.03
CA SER A 5 -22.31 -10.61 60.75
C SER A 5 -22.83 -9.17 60.75
N LYS A 6 -21.94 -8.19 60.56
CA LYS A 6 -22.29 -6.80 60.27
C LYS A 6 -21.74 -6.48 58.87
N ILE A 7 -22.64 -6.29 57.93
CA ILE A 7 -22.34 -5.89 56.55
C ILE A 7 -22.32 -4.36 56.54
N ASN A 8 -21.13 -3.78 56.38
CA ASN A 8 -20.98 -2.34 56.17
C ASN A 8 -21.37 -2.00 54.72
N LYS A 9 -22.38 -1.14 54.56
CA LYS A 9 -22.72 -0.51 53.28
C LYS A 9 -21.69 0.57 52.98
N VAL A 10 -20.86 0.36 51.96
CA VAL A 10 -20.04 1.42 51.36
C VAL A 10 -20.86 2.03 50.23
N MET A 11 -21.36 3.25 50.44
CA MET A 11 -21.97 4.09 49.42
C MET A 11 -20.86 4.61 48.50
N LEU A 12 -20.75 4.05 47.30
CA LEU A 12 -19.85 4.55 46.25
C LEU A 12 -20.59 5.66 45.48
N SER A 13 -20.39 6.91 45.87
CA SER A 13 -20.93 8.07 45.16
C SER A 13 -20.17 8.27 43.85
N ILE A 14 -20.78 7.86 42.73
CA ILE A 14 -20.27 8.13 41.39
C ILE A 14 -20.50 9.62 41.11
N SER A 15 -19.44 10.42 41.19
CA SER A 15 -19.49 11.81 40.72
C SER A 15 -19.44 11.79 39.20
N THR A 16 -20.59 12.00 38.55
CA THR A 16 -20.67 12.26 37.12
C THR A 16 -20.13 13.67 36.85
N MET A 17 -18.89 13.79 36.38
CA MET A 17 -18.44 15.03 35.74
C MET A 17 -19.08 15.12 34.35
N THR A 18 -20.09 15.97 34.22
CA THR A 18 -20.61 16.41 32.91
C THR A 18 -19.63 17.42 32.30
N LEU A 19 -18.87 16.99 31.30
CA LEU A 19 -18.17 17.92 30.41
C LEU A 19 -19.19 18.56 29.47
N SER A 20 -19.70 19.74 29.83
CA SER A 20 -20.44 20.58 28.88
C SER A 20 -19.45 21.25 27.93
N LEU A 21 -19.27 20.69 26.73
CA LEU A 21 -18.65 21.43 25.63
C LEU A 21 -19.66 22.46 25.11
N GLY A 22 -19.47 23.71 25.53
CA GLY A 22 -20.15 24.86 24.96
C GLY A 22 -19.84 24.99 23.46
N ALA A 23 -20.89 25.29 22.71
CA ALA A 23 -20.92 25.37 21.25
C ALA A 23 -19.93 26.39 20.68
N ILE A 24 -19.20 25.97 19.64
CA ILE A 24 -18.81 26.86 18.54
C ILE A 24 -19.15 26.12 17.25
N GLN A 25 -20.35 26.38 16.72
CA GLN A 25 -20.65 26.14 15.31
C GLN A 25 -20.03 27.29 14.53
N THR A 26 -19.00 27.00 13.73
CA THR A 26 -18.58 27.88 12.64
C THR A 26 -18.81 27.13 11.34
N ASN A 27 -19.98 27.34 10.76
CA ASN A 27 -20.22 27.04 9.36
C ASN A 27 -19.61 28.18 8.54
N VAL A 28 -18.37 28.03 8.09
CA VAL A 28 -17.86 28.86 6.99
C VAL A 28 -18.15 28.12 5.70
N SER A 29 -19.32 28.44 5.13
CA SER A 29 -19.60 28.25 3.72
C SER A 29 -18.90 29.38 2.97
N ALA A 30 -17.73 29.12 2.41
CA ALA A 30 -17.13 30.02 1.44
C ALA A 30 -17.70 29.70 0.06
N GLU A 31 -18.75 30.43 -0.33
CA GLU A 31 -19.25 30.45 -1.70
C GLU A 31 -18.17 31.00 -2.65
N GLU A 32 -17.98 30.27 -3.73
CA GLU A 32 -17.15 30.60 -4.88
C GLU A 32 -17.64 31.88 -5.57
N LYS A 33 -16.76 32.88 -5.66
CA LYS A 33 -16.93 34.04 -6.54
C LYS A 33 -15.55 34.43 -7.07
N VAL A 34 -15.22 34.09 -8.32
CA VAL A 34 -14.91 35.01 -9.45
C VAL A 34 -14.75 34.15 -10.73
N PRO A 35 -15.38 34.48 -11.87
CA PRO A 35 -15.14 33.75 -13.12
C PRO A 35 -13.76 34.12 -13.70
N TYR A 36 -12.87 33.14 -13.83
CA TYR A 36 -11.66 33.33 -14.62
C TYR A 36 -12.04 33.31 -16.11
N ASN A 37 -11.98 34.47 -16.76
CA ASN A 37 -12.05 34.58 -18.22
C ASN A 37 -10.88 33.83 -18.86
N VAL A 38 -11.10 32.59 -19.26
CA VAL A 38 -10.16 31.84 -20.11
C VAL A 38 -10.33 32.36 -21.54
N LEU A 39 -9.35 33.14 -22.01
CA LEU A 39 -9.25 33.53 -23.40
C LEU A 39 -8.99 32.27 -24.24
N HIS A 40 -10.03 31.77 -24.91
CA HIS A 40 -9.88 30.68 -25.87
C HIS A 40 -9.15 31.19 -27.13
N SER A 41 -7.82 31.22 -27.11
CA SER A 41 -7.02 31.37 -28.33
C SER A 41 -6.91 30.02 -29.02
N LYS A 42 -7.41 29.91 -30.26
CA LYS A 42 -7.19 28.74 -31.12
C LYS A 42 -5.69 28.59 -31.40
N PRO A 43 -5.10 27.38 -31.31
CA PRO A 43 -3.73 27.18 -31.76
C PRO A 43 -3.66 27.38 -33.28
N VAL A 44 -2.90 28.40 -33.72
CA VAL A 44 -2.48 28.55 -35.11
C VAL A 44 -1.37 27.53 -35.34
N GLY A 45 -1.74 26.38 -35.90
CA GLY A 45 -0.85 25.36 -36.41
C GLY A 45 -1.31 24.96 -37.80
N ILE A 46 -0.39 25.04 -38.76
CA ILE A 46 -0.61 24.77 -40.18
C ILE A 46 -1.17 23.34 -40.36
N GLU A 47 -2.38 23.22 -40.91
CA GLU A 47 -2.94 21.97 -41.38
C GLU A 47 -2.07 21.43 -42.52
N LYS A 48 -1.44 20.27 -42.34
CA LYS A 48 -0.85 19.50 -43.44
C LYS A 48 -1.87 18.46 -43.90
N PRO A 49 -2.02 18.25 -45.22
CA PRO A 49 -3.01 17.34 -45.77
C PRO A 49 -2.78 15.91 -45.29
N VAL A 50 -3.90 15.26 -44.99
CA VAL A 50 -4.03 13.82 -44.77
C VAL A 50 -3.69 13.15 -46.09
N ASP A 51 -2.43 12.80 -46.27
CA ASP A 51 -2.03 11.79 -47.25
C ASP A 51 -1.41 10.59 -46.54
N GLU A 52 -2.04 9.47 -46.84
CA GLU A 52 -1.69 8.09 -46.56
C GLU A 52 -0.18 7.83 -46.40
N ILE A 53 0.27 7.58 -45.18
CA ILE A 53 1.35 6.61 -44.93
C ILE A 53 1.01 5.81 -43.67
N GLY A 54 -0.01 4.96 -43.80
CA GLY A 54 -0.17 3.84 -42.90
C GLY A 54 0.91 2.80 -43.21
N HIS A 55 2.06 2.86 -42.53
CA HIS A 55 2.94 1.70 -42.47
C HIS A 55 2.29 0.63 -41.58
N VAL A 56 1.45 -0.20 -42.19
CA VAL A 56 1.08 -1.50 -41.62
C VAL A 56 2.32 -2.39 -41.70
N SER A 57 3.16 -2.33 -40.68
CA SER A 57 4.18 -3.35 -40.48
C SER A 57 3.54 -4.58 -39.83
N LYS A 58 2.77 -5.33 -40.63
CA LYS A 58 2.70 -6.79 -40.43
C LYS A 58 3.87 -7.38 -41.21
N VAL A 59 5.07 -7.23 -40.67
CA VAL A 59 6.21 -8.03 -41.12
C VAL A 59 6.23 -9.23 -40.19
N GLU A 60 5.74 -10.34 -40.72
CA GLU A 60 5.99 -11.68 -40.18
C GLU A 60 7.51 -11.84 -40.06
N GLU A 61 8.03 -12.19 -38.89
CA GLU A 61 9.47 -12.39 -38.68
C GLU A 61 9.96 -13.50 -39.62
N THR A 62 10.64 -13.13 -40.71
CA THR A 62 11.09 -14.09 -41.73
C THR A 62 12.36 -14.83 -41.33
N LEU A 63 13.07 -14.37 -40.28
CA LEU A 63 14.37 -14.90 -39.88
C LEU A 63 14.48 -15.05 -38.36
N SER A 64 15.05 -16.17 -37.91
CA SER A 64 15.30 -16.41 -36.49
C SER A 64 16.40 -15.49 -35.94
N PHE A 65 16.42 -15.27 -34.62
CA PHE A 65 17.42 -14.43 -33.95
C PHE A 65 18.88 -14.85 -34.26
N GLN A 66 19.13 -16.16 -34.38
CA GLN A 66 20.45 -16.70 -34.70
C GLN A 66 20.89 -16.39 -36.13
N GLU A 67 19.95 -16.37 -37.07
CA GLU A 67 20.24 -16.00 -38.47
C GLU A 67 20.46 -14.50 -38.61
N ARG A 68 19.69 -13.69 -37.88
CA ARG A 68 19.85 -12.23 -37.83
C ARG A 68 21.21 -11.79 -37.30
N LEU A 69 21.75 -12.50 -36.28
CA LEU A 69 23.11 -12.27 -35.79
C LEU A 69 24.18 -12.49 -36.87
N LYS A 70 23.98 -13.46 -37.76
CA LYS A 70 24.92 -13.75 -38.85
C LYS A 70 24.89 -12.70 -39.96
N VAL A 71 23.73 -12.10 -40.21
CA VAL A 71 23.56 -11.07 -41.27
C VAL A 71 23.66 -9.64 -40.74
N GLY A 72 23.89 -9.45 -39.44
CA GLY A 72 24.06 -8.13 -38.84
C GLY A 72 22.79 -7.28 -38.79
N ASP A 73 21.60 -7.91 -38.85
CA ASP A 73 20.32 -7.19 -38.81
C ASP A 73 19.83 -6.98 -37.37
N PHE A 74 20.13 -5.79 -36.85
CA PHE A 74 19.74 -5.33 -35.51
C PHE A 74 18.51 -4.40 -35.53
N SER A 75 17.79 -4.31 -36.65
CA SER A 75 16.61 -3.43 -36.77
C SER A 75 15.52 -3.74 -35.75
N GLN A 76 15.45 -4.99 -35.28
CA GLN A 76 14.52 -5.43 -34.24
C GLN A 76 15.25 -5.83 -32.96
N ARG A 77 14.80 -5.32 -31.80
CA ARG A 77 15.31 -5.78 -30.51
C ARG A 77 14.76 -7.19 -30.22
N PRO A 78 15.57 -8.10 -29.65
CA PRO A 78 15.05 -9.38 -29.22
C PRO A 78 13.90 -9.17 -28.23
N ALA A 79 12.82 -9.95 -28.38
CA ALA A 79 11.77 -9.99 -27.39
C ALA A 79 12.39 -10.32 -26.03
N SER A 80 12.03 -9.55 -25.00
CA SER A 80 12.41 -9.82 -23.62
C SER A 80 11.99 -11.26 -23.30
N ILE A 81 12.96 -12.15 -23.09
CA ILE A 81 12.71 -13.49 -22.53
C ILE A 81 12.45 -13.27 -21.03
N MET A 82 11.30 -12.70 -20.73
CA MET A 82 10.76 -12.74 -19.38
C MET A 82 10.30 -14.18 -19.20
N LYS A 83 11.03 -14.96 -18.40
CA LYS A 83 10.54 -16.26 -17.92
C LYS A 83 9.14 -16.01 -17.37
N SER A 84 8.14 -16.52 -18.06
CA SER A 84 6.76 -16.52 -17.59
C SER A 84 6.68 -17.49 -16.40
N SER A 85 7.06 -17.01 -15.23
CA SER A 85 6.43 -17.45 -13.99
C SER A 85 4.93 -17.36 -14.22
N GLU A 86 4.15 -18.39 -13.86
CA GLU A 86 2.69 -18.36 -13.95
C GLU A 86 2.20 -16.98 -13.50
N VAL A 87 1.55 -16.23 -14.41
CA VAL A 87 1.06 -14.88 -14.10
C VAL A 87 -0.04 -15.05 -13.08
N LYS A 88 0.35 -14.97 -11.80
CA LYS A 88 -0.56 -15.00 -10.68
C LYS A 88 -1.51 -13.82 -10.88
N GLN A 89 -2.78 -14.12 -11.11
CA GLN A 89 -3.80 -13.11 -11.39
C GLN A 89 -3.84 -12.13 -10.22
N ILE A 90 -3.28 -10.94 -10.42
CA ILE A 90 -3.29 -9.88 -9.42
C ILE A 90 -4.75 -9.43 -9.30
N LYS A 91 -5.33 -9.60 -8.11
CA LYS A 91 -6.69 -9.12 -7.84
C LYS A 91 -6.70 -7.59 -7.90
N GLU A 92 -7.81 -7.02 -8.31
CA GLU A 92 -8.00 -5.56 -8.27
C GLU A 92 -7.86 -5.01 -6.84
N SER A 93 -8.33 -5.78 -5.85
CA SER A 93 -8.27 -5.44 -4.43
C SER A 93 -8.03 -6.66 -3.54
N TYR A 94 -7.47 -6.42 -2.36
CA TYR A 94 -7.21 -7.38 -1.29
C TYR A 94 -7.82 -6.87 0.02
N SER A 95 -8.30 -7.78 0.86
CA SER A 95 -8.61 -7.50 2.26
C SER A 95 -7.51 -8.04 3.19
N MET A 96 -7.47 -7.61 4.45
CA MET A 96 -6.62 -8.23 5.47
C MET A 96 -6.90 -9.74 5.60
N ALA A 97 -8.16 -10.16 5.41
CA ALA A 97 -8.56 -11.57 5.35
C ALA A 97 -7.93 -12.33 4.17
N ASP A 98 -7.78 -11.69 3.00
CA ASP A 98 -7.05 -12.28 1.88
C ASP A 98 -5.56 -12.44 2.21
N LEU A 99 -4.94 -11.41 2.78
CA LEU A 99 -3.52 -11.43 3.14
C LEU A 99 -3.20 -12.47 4.22
N ASN A 100 -4.12 -12.71 5.16
CA ASN A 100 -3.98 -13.74 6.18
C ASN A 100 -3.89 -15.17 5.60
N LYS A 101 -4.55 -15.44 4.47
CA LYS A 101 -4.55 -16.76 3.82
C LYS A 101 -3.24 -17.08 3.10
N MET A 102 -2.44 -16.07 2.81
CA MET A 102 -1.17 -16.21 2.09
C MET A 102 -0.09 -16.78 3.00
N ASN A 103 0.80 -17.60 2.45
CA ASN A 103 2.08 -17.87 3.13
C ASN A 103 3.00 -16.63 3.02
N ASN A 104 4.12 -16.62 3.77
CA ASN A 104 5.00 -15.45 3.81
C ASN A 104 5.58 -15.06 2.45
N GLN A 105 5.98 -16.03 1.62
CA GLN A 105 6.52 -15.76 0.28
C GLN A 105 5.45 -15.13 -0.62
N GLU A 106 4.26 -15.73 -0.65
CA GLU A 106 3.14 -15.20 -1.42
C GLU A 106 2.72 -13.81 -0.96
N LEU A 107 2.74 -13.57 0.35
CA LEU A 107 2.43 -12.26 0.93
C LEU A 107 3.40 -11.20 0.42
N VAL A 108 4.71 -11.43 0.51
CA VAL A 108 5.71 -10.42 0.11
C VAL A 108 5.75 -10.20 -1.40
N GLU A 109 5.56 -11.25 -2.20
CA GLU A 109 5.41 -11.13 -3.66
C GLU A 109 4.19 -10.30 -4.04
N THR A 110 3.06 -10.53 -3.34
CA THR A 110 1.82 -9.78 -3.56
C THR A 110 1.99 -8.32 -3.17
N LEU A 111 2.48 -8.02 -1.97
CA LEU A 111 2.71 -6.65 -1.50
C LEU A 111 3.68 -5.88 -2.41
N GLY A 112 4.68 -6.57 -2.98
CA GLY A 112 5.62 -6.00 -3.93
C GLY A 112 5.03 -5.65 -5.30
N SER A 113 3.85 -6.16 -5.62
CA SER A 113 3.21 -6.05 -6.93
C SER A 113 1.96 -5.16 -6.94
N ILE A 114 1.48 -4.74 -5.76
CA ILE A 114 0.26 -3.94 -5.61
C ILE A 114 0.55 -2.57 -4.97
N LYS A 115 -0.41 -1.66 -5.07
CA LYS A 115 -0.42 -0.40 -4.30
C LYS A 115 -1.12 -0.63 -2.96
N TRP A 116 -0.66 0.06 -1.92
CA TRP A 116 -1.23 -0.02 -0.57
C TRP A 116 -2.76 0.23 -0.54
N ASN A 117 -3.27 1.12 -1.39
CA ASN A 117 -4.69 1.46 -1.46
C ASN A 117 -5.55 0.37 -2.12
N GLN A 118 -4.95 -0.67 -2.66
CA GLN A 118 -5.65 -1.89 -3.08
C GLN A 118 -5.96 -2.80 -1.89
N ILE A 119 -5.39 -2.54 -0.70
CA ILE A 119 -5.74 -3.23 0.54
C ILE A 119 -6.87 -2.44 1.22
N THR A 120 -8.11 -2.93 1.10
CA THR A 120 -9.33 -2.14 1.33
C THR A 120 -9.55 -1.74 2.78
N ASP A 121 -9.06 -2.55 3.71
CA ASP A 121 -9.23 -2.42 5.16
C ASP A 121 -7.90 -2.23 5.89
N LEU A 122 -6.84 -1.80 5.19
CA LEU A 122 -5.47 -1.68 5.71
C LEU A 122 -5.36 -0.90 7.04
N PHE A 123 -6.08 0.22 7.14
CA PHE A 123 -6.12 1.11 8.31
C PHE A 123 -7.36 0.92 9.18
N GLN A 124 -8.14 -0.13 8.94
CA GLN A 124 -9.35 -0.42 9.73
C GLN A 124 -9.01 -1.46 10.80
N PHE A 125 -9.42 -1.20 12.05
CA PHE A 125 -9.31 -2.20 13.09
C PHE A 125 -10.44 -3.22 12.94
N ASN A 126 -10.10 -4.46 12.60
CA ASN A 126 -11.00 -5.60 12.53
C ASN A 126 -10.26 -6.88 12.97
N GLU A 127 -10.97 -8.00 13.10
CA GLU A 127 -10.37 -9.25 13.57
C GLU A 127 -9.26 -9.78 12.64
N ASP A 128 -9.40 -9.57 11.32
CA ASP A 128 -8.40 -9.99 10.34
C ASP A 128 -7.13 -9.14 10.42
N ALA A 129 -7.26 -7.82 10.56
CA ALA A 129 -6.16 -6.91 10.80
C ALA A 129 -5.43 -7.28 12.09
N LYS A 130 -6.18 -7.54 13.17
CA LYS A 130 -5.62 -8.01 14.44
C LYS A 130 -4.85 -9.32 14.25
N ALA A 131 -5.42 -10.30 13.57
CA ALA A 131 -4.76 -11.59 13.31
C ALA A 131 -3.47 -11.40 12.50
N PHE A 132 -3.51 -10.57 11.46
CA PHE A 132 -2.36 -10.29 10.60
C PHE A 132 -1.22 -9.65 11.38
N TYR A 133 -1.48 -8.56 12.11
CA TYR A 133 -0.43 -7.82 12.81
C TYR A 133 0.09 -8.54 14.07
N LYS A 134 -0.68 -9.48 14.65
CA LYS A 134 -0.20 -10.35 15.75
C LYS A 134 0.65 -11.52 15.25
N ASP A 135 0.62 -11.84 13.96
CA ASP A 135 1.48 -12.86 13.38
C ASP A 135 2.92 -12.34 13.27
N LYS A 136 3.75 -12.74 14.23
CA LYS A 136 5.17 -12.37 14.28
C LYS A 136 5.94 -12.85 13.05
N GLY A 137 5.56 -13.97 12.45
CA GLY A 137 6.20 -14.52 11.26
C GLY A 137 5.93 -13.66 10.04
N LYS A 138 4.66 -13.26 9.83
CA LYS A 138 4.28 -12.34 8.75
C LYS A 138 4.92 -10.97 8.94
N MET A 139 4.87 -10.41 10.16
CA MET A 139 5.47 -9.11 10.45
C MET A 139 6.98 -9.11 10.18
N GLN A 140 7.70 -10.16 10.60
CA GLN A 140 9.13 -10.26 10.33
C GLN A 140 9.41 -10.39 8.82
N ALA A 141 8.62 -11.18 8.10
CA ALA A 141 8.75 -11.31 6.64
C ALA A 141 8.55 -9.98 5.91
N VAL A 142 7.58 -9.17 6.33
CA VAL A 142 7.35 -7.81 5.77
C VAL A 142 8.54 -6.89 6.06
N ILE A 143 9.10 -6.91 7.27
CA ILE A 143 10.25 -6.08 7.66
C ILE A 143 11.52 -6.48 6.90
N ASP A 144 11.81 -7.78 6.84
CA ASP A 144 13.00 -8.32 6.17
C ASP A 144 12.94 -8.08 4.66
N GLU A 145 11.77 -8.29 4.05
CA GLU A 145 11.58 -8.00 2.64
C GLU A 145 11.70 -6.50 2.34
N LEU A 146 11.17 -5.63 3.21
CA LEU A 146 11.36 -4.19 3.06
C LEU A 146 12.85 -3.82 3.10
N ALA A 147 13.64 -4.43 3.98
CA ALA A 147 15.09 -4.24 4.01
C ALA A 147 15.75 -4.73 2.70
N HIS A 148 15.38 -5.91 2.22
CA HIS A 148 15.91 -6.44 0.96
C HIS A 148 15.57 -5.53 -0.24
N ARG A 149 14.31 -5.10 -0.37
CA ARG A 149 13.85 -4.19 -1.41
C ARG A 149 14.52 -2.81 -1.29
N GLY A 150 14.68 -2.32 -0.07
CA GLY A 150 15.41 -1.10 0.24
C GLY A 150 16.88 -1.15 -0.19
N SER A 151 17.52 -2.31 -0.19
CA SER A 151 18.90 -2.45 -0.70
C SER A 151 19.02 -2.60 -2.22
N THR A 152 17.90 -2.76 -2.94
CA THR A 152 17.90 -3.14 -4.37
C THR A 152 17.05 -2.22 -5.25
N PHE A 153 16.49 -1.14 -4.70
CA PHE A 153 15.76 -0.15 -5.50
C PHE A 153 16.67 0.60 -6.45
N THR A 154 16.07 1.13 -7.50
CA THR A 154 16.75 1.99 -8.47
C THR A 154 15.88 3.20 -8.76
N LYS A 155 16.43 4.18 -9.47
CA LYS A 155 15.65 5.34 -9.96
C LYS A 155 14.44 4.96 -10.81
N ASP A 156 14.48 3.80 -11.48
CA ASP A 156 13.46 3.34 -12.42
C ASP A 156 12.55 2.26 -11.82
N ASP A 157 12.90 1.72 -10.65
CA ASP A 157 12.17 0.64 -9.98
C ASP A 157 12.15 0.85 -8.46
N SER A 158 10.99 1.25 -7.96
CA SER A 158 10.74 1.49 -6.53
C SER A 158 10.66 0.21 -5.69
N LYS A 159 10.67 -0.97 -6.32
CA LYS A 159 10.53 -2.29 -5.68
C LYS A 159 9.29 -2.43 -4.79
N GLY A 160 8.27 -1.58 -4.96
CA GLY A 160 7.07 -1.62 -4.11
C GLY A 160 7.31 -1.16 -2.66
N ILE A 161 8.44 -0.51 -2.36
CA ILE A 161 8.81 -0.03 -1.01
C ILE A 161 7.67 0.75 -0.34
N GLN A 162 6.94 1.56 -1.11
CA GLN A 162 5.81 2.33 -0.60
C GLN A 162 4.74 1.43 0.04
N THR A 163 4.38 0.32 -0.62
CA THR A 163 3.33 -0.58 -0.11
C THR A 163 3.75 -1.24 1.19
N PHE A 164 4.99 -1.73 1.28
CA PHE A 164 5.55 -2.28 2.52
C PHE A 164 5.58 -1.26 3.65
N THR A 165 6.00 -0.02 3.34
CA THR A 165 6.05 1.07 4.32
C THR A 165 4.65 1.38 4.86
N GLU A 166 3.64 1.43 3.99
CA GLU A 166 2.26 1.69 4.39
C GLU A 166 1.65 0.55 5.23
N VAL A 167 2.01 -0.71 4.95
CA VAL A 167 1.60 -1.87 5.78
C VAL A 167 2.22 -1.83 7.18
N LEU A 168 3.47 -1.41 7.31
CA LEU A 168 4.08 -1.22 8.64
C LEU A 168 3.51 0.03 9.34
N ARG A 169 3.25 1.09 8.59
CA ARG A 169 2.62 2.31 9.12
C ARG A 169 1.22 2.02 9.66
N SER A 170 0.42 1.22 8.97
CA SER A 170 -0.89 0.80 9.45
C SER A 170 -0.81 -0.09 10.69
N ALA A 171 0.19 -0.98 10.78
CA ALA A 171 0.42 -1.77 11.99
C ALA A 171 0.62 -0.88 13.22
N PHE A 172 1.53 0.11 13.13
CA PHE A 172 1.81 1.04 14.23
C PHE A 172 0.65 1.98 14.51
N TYR A 173 -0.04 2.47 13.47
CA TYR A 173 -1.24 3.28 13.61
C TYR A 173 -2.32 2.53 14.40
N LEU A 174 -2.64 1.30 14.02
CA LEU A 174 -3.66 0.51 14.69
C LEU A 174 -3.25 0.14 16.12
N ALA A 175 -1.97 -0.15 16.34
CA ALA A 175 -1.43 -0.42 17.68
C ALA A 175 -1.52 0.79 18.62
N PHE A 176 -1.35 2.00 18.10
CA PHE A 176 -1.50 3.22 18.88
C PHE A 176 -2.93 3.40 19.42
N TYR A 177 -3.95 3.04 18.63
CA TYR A 177 -5.35 3.22 19.00
C TYR A 177 -6.00 1.98 19.64
N ASN A 178 -5.38 0.80 19.55
CA ASN A 178 -5.98 -0.46 19.99
C ASN A 178 -5.02 -1.29 20.85
N ASN A 179 -5.35 -1.43 22.14
CA ASN A 179 -4.51 -2.11 23.13
C ASN A 179 -4.25 -3.59 22.82
N GLU A 180 -5.08 -4.25 21.99
CA GLU A 180 -4.88 -5.65 21.58
C GLU A 180 -3.60 -5.87 20.74
N LEU A 181 -3.03 -4.78 20.23
CA LEU A 181 -1.82 -4.69 19.42
C LEU A 181 -0.71 -3.90 20.10
N SER A 182 -0.80 -3.65 21.42
CA SER A 182 0.12 -2.77 22.16
C SER A 182 1.60 -3.10 21.99
N ASP A 183 1.94 -4.38 21.83
CA ASP A 183 3.32 -4.85 21.62
C ASP A 183 3.99 -4.18 20.41
N LEU A 184 3.22 -3.84 19.37
CA LEU A 184 3.73 -3.18 18.17
C LEU A 184 4.03 -1.69 18.42
N ASN A 185 3.45 -1.10 19.46
CA ASN A 185 3.71 0.27 19.89
C ASN A 185 4.95 0.37 20.79
N GLU A 186 5.53 -0.76 21.20
CA GLU A 186 6.79 -0.75 21.93
C GLU A 186 7.94 -0.30 21.03
N ARG A 187 8.82 0.53 21.58
CA ARG A 187 10.03 0.99 20.87
C ARG A 187 10.91 -0.17 20.43
N SER A 188 11.02 -1.20 21.27
CA SER A 188 11.74 -2.46 20.99
C SER A 188 11.26 -3.13 19.70
N PHE A 189 9.94 -3.10 19.43
CA PHE A 189 9.37 -3.66 18.21
C PHE A 189 9.62 -2.74 17.03
N GLN A 190 9.39 -1.44 17.17
CA GLN A 190 9.61 -0.45 16.11
C GLN A 190 11.07 -0.41 15.64
N ASP A 191 12.02 -0.64 16.55
CA ASP A 191 13.45 -0.67 16.23
C ASP A 191 13.83 -1.81 15.27
N LYS A 192 12.98 -2.84 15.12
CA LYS A 192 13.17 -3.88 14.11
C LYS A 192 13.11 -3.35 12.68
N CYS A 193 12.47 -2.20 12.45
CA CYS A 193 12.42 -1.56 11.14
C CYS A 193 13.68 -0.72 10.83
N LEU A 194 14.54 -0.43 11.81
CA LEU A 194 15.74 0.41 11.60
C LEU A 194 16.73 -0.12 10.55
N PRO A 195 16.99 -1.44 10.45
CA PRO A 195 17.83 -1.96 9.37
C PRO A 195 17.28 -1.60 7.99
N SER A 196 15.96 -1.51 7.86
CA SER A 196 15.29 -1.19 6.59
C SER A 196 15.44 0.28 6.16
N LEU A 197 16.05 1.14 6.98
CA LEU A 197 16.28 2.56 6.69
C LEU A 197 17.71 2.87 6.21
N LYS A 198 18.59 1.87 6.14
CA LYS A 198 20.03 2.05 5.91
C LYS A 198 20.43 1.68 4.48
N PHE A 199 19.96 2.41 3.47
CA PHE A 199 20.31 2.13 2.06
C PHE A 199 20.52 3.40 1.23
#